data_AF-B0Y675-F1
#
_entry.id   AF-B0Y675-F1
#
_cell.length_a   1.000
_cell.length_b   1.000
_cell.length_c   1.000
_cell.angle_alpha   90.00
_cell.angle_beta   90.00
_cell.angle_gamma   90.00
#
_symmetry.space_group_name_H-M   'P 1'
#
loop_
_entity.id
_entity.type
_entity.pdbx_description
1 polymer ?
#
loop_
_entity_poly.entity_id
_entity_poly.type
_entity_poly.pdbx_seq_one_letter_code
_entity_poly.pdbx_strand_id
1 'polypeptide(L)'
;MKILGRYGVEGETPDVRRAALRCVANALLLDDKMRQIFADTGYGSKLAEMLKQIIRHAKQFPKSGKKPLVQIDELALTDTLKLIFNVSKVYPDLSATFSPSIPYIFKIISRIDIPPKPLDGLLGYLLNCLSTLDLENKKGKHFESSPIFPTFNQNCNVDKLINILDQAVSAYDAQDLATKAIPLLHTLVTIYEVAPDGPRKYMQWLLLPEDSDRKQPIGKSDTLSSKLLRLSTTPYQNLKIAISELMFVLSGKDAENLTKNIGYGFAAGLLASRGVEIPQSASEAFATNSNSFDPEINPITGQRWDAEKQDTGPPMSREEKEREAERLFVLFER
;
A
#
# COMPACT_ATOMS: atom_id res chain seq x y z
N MET A 1 -10.89 -7.83 31.55
CA MET A 1 -11.22 -8.27 30.17
C MET A 1 -12.55 -9.04 30.06
N LYS A 2 -12.75 -10.16 30.77
CA LYS A 2 -13.98 -11.00 30.68
C LYS A 2 -15.30 -10.22 30.83
N ILE A 3 -15.39 -9.30 31.78
CA ILE A 3 -16.56 -8.44 31.99
C ILE A 3 -16.78 -7.50 30.80
N LEU A 4 -15.72 -6.83 30.34
CA LEU A 4 -15.80 -5.91 29.19
C LEU A 4 -16.18 -6.64 27.90
N GLY A 5 -15.60 -7.83 27.64
CA GLY A 5 -15.98 -8.67 26.51
C GLY A 5 -17.45 -9.07 26.56
N ARG A 6 -17.95 -9.46 27.74
CA ARG A 6 -19.37 -9.77 27.95
C ARG A 6 -20.26 -8.56 27.66
N TYR A 7 -20.00 -7.41 28.26
CA TYR A 7 -20.81 -6.20 28.00
C TYR A 7 -20.69 -5.71 26.56
N GLY A 8 -19.57 -5.94 25.89
CA GLY A 8 -19.39 -5.60 24.47
C GLY A 8 -20.28 -6.42 23.54
N VAL A 9 -20.53 -7.68 23.88
CA VAL A 9 -21.37 -8.60 23.09
C VAL A 9 -22.83 -8.58 23.57
N GLU A 10 -23.05 -8.73 24.88
CA GLU A 10 -24.35 -8.98 25.51
C GLU A 10 -24.93 -7.75 26.22
N GLY A 11 -24.24 -6.60 26.21
CA GLY A 11 -24.73 -5.40 26.88
C GLY A 11 -26.11 -5.00 26.38
N GLU A 12 -26.99 -4.54 27.27
CA GLU A 12 -28.41 -4.32 26.96
C GLU A 12 -28.61 -3.24 25.89
N THR A 13 -27.92 -2.11 26.02
CA THR A 13 -28.04 -0.96 25.10
C THR A 13 -26.86 -0.88 24.11
N PRO A 14 -27.07 -0.29 22.93
CA PRO A 14 -25.98 -0.03 21.99
C PRO A 14 -24.83 0.78 22.60
N ASP A 15 -25.12 1.72 23.49
CA ASP A 15 -24.11 2.59 24.10
C ASP A 15 -23.25 1.83 25.12
N VAL A 16 -23.87 0.95 25.93
CA VAL A 16 -23.12 0.07 26.83
C VAL A 16 -22.19 -0.85 26.04
N ARG A 17 -22.69 -1.46 24.96
CA ARG A 17 -21.86 -2.30 24.08
C ARG A 17 -20.69 -1.51 23.50
N ARG A 18 -20.93 -0.33 22.93
CA ARG A 18 -19.88 0.53 22.35
C ARG A 18 -18.82 0.94 23.38
N ALA A 19 -19.25 1.41 24.55
CA ALA A 19 -18.33 1.83 25.61
C ALA A 19 -17.44 0.66 26.06
N ALA A 20 -18.03 -0.53 26.26
CA ALA A 20 -17.29 -1.72 26.62
C ALA A 20 -16.29 -2.13 25.53
N LEU A 21 -16.69 -2.13 24.26
CA LEU A 21 -15.83 -2.48 23.12
C LEU A 21 -14.68 -1.48 22.93
N ARG A 22 -14.92 -0.18 23.16
CA ARG A 22 -13.86 0.84 23.17
C ARG A 22 -12.83 0.57 24.26
N CYS A 23 -13.27 0.20 25.47
CA CYS A 23 -12.36 -0.21 26.55
C CYS A 23 -11.57 -1.47 26.18
N VAL A 24 -12.19 -2.45 25.51
CA VAL A 24 -11.49 -3.64 24.98
C VAL A 24 -10.43 -3.22 23.96
N ALA A 25 -10.78 -2.40 22.97
CA ALA A 25 -9.86 -1.96 21.91
C ALA A 25 -8.62 -1.25 22.49
N ASN A 26 -8.82 -0.36 23.46
CA ASN A 26 -7.74 0.34 24.14
C ASN A 26 -6.87 -0.61 24.97
N ALA A 27 -7.47 -1.56 25.69
CA ALA A 27 -6.73 -2.54 26.48
C ALA A 27 -5.86 -3.46 25.59
N LEU A 28 -6.38 -3.90 24.44
CA LEU A 28 -5.62 -4.70 23.47
C LEU A 28 -4.44 -3.94 22.84
N LEU A 29 -4.59 -2.62 22.69
CA LEU A 29 -3.56 -1.74 22.14
C LEU A 29 -2.44 -1.47 23.14
N LEU A 30 -2.80 -1.20 24.40
CA LEU A 30 -1.86 -0.71 25.42
C LEU A 30 -1.14 -1.82 26.21
N ASP A 31 -1.74 -3.00 26.36
CA ASP A 31 -1.17 -4.07 27.19
C ASP A 31 -1.20 -5.42 26.47
N ASP A 32 0.00 -5.93 26.16
CA ASP A 32 0.18 -7.23 25.50
C ASP A 32 -0.40 -8.39 26.32
N LYS A 33 -0.44 -8.30 27.66
CA LYS A 33 -1.05 -9.35 28.50
C LYS A 33 -2.56 -9.40 28.33
N MET A 34 -3.18 -8.26 28.10
CA MET A 34 -4.64 -8.17 27.89
C MET A 34 -5.06 -8.87 26.59
N ARG A 35 -4.14 -9.02 25.64
CA ARG A 35 -4.36 -9.83 24.44
C ARG A 35 -4.66 -11.25 24.88
N GLN A 36 -3.71 -11.99 25.43
CA GLN A 36 -3.93 -13.41 25.79
C GLN A 36 -5.20 -13.61 26.62
N ILE A 37 -5.44 -12.74 27.62
CA ILE A 37 -6.66 -12.79 28.44
C ILE A 37 -7.93 -12.63 27.59
N PHE A 38 -7.93 -11.75 26.57
CA PHE A 38 -9.06 -11.60 25.65
C PHE A 38 -9.27 -12.85 24.78
N ALA A 39 -8.19 -13.47 24.28
CA ALA A 39 -8.28 -14.71 23.51
C ALA A 39 -8.97 -15.81 24.33
N ASP A 40 -8.55 -15.97 25.58
CA ASP A 40 -9.07 -16.98 26.52
C ASP A 40 -10.55 -16.77 26.86
N THR A 41 -11.11 -15.58 26.60
CA THR A 41 -12.54 -15.34 26.85
C THR A 41 -13.48 -16.01 25.84
N GLY A 42 -12.99 -16.35 24.64
CA GLY A 42 -13.82 -16.85 23.55
C GLY A 42 -14.80 -15.82 22.95
N TYR A 43 -14.78 -14.56 23.38
CA TYR A 43 -15.66 -13.51 22.84
C TYR A 43 -15.26 -13.04 21.43
N GLY A 44 -14.05 -13.37 20.97
CA GLY A 44 -13.54 -12.96 19.65
C GLY A 44 -14.45 -13.37 18.49
N SER A 45 -14.98 -14.61 18.50
CA SER A 45 -15.92 -15.09 17.48
C SER A 45 -17.31 -14.44 17.60
N LYS A 46 -17.71 -14.05 18.82
CA LYS A 46 -18.97 -13.35 19.08
C LYS A 46 -18.93 -11.87 18.68
N LEU A 47 -17.75 -11.30 18.42
CA LEU A 47 -17.60 -9.97 17.84
C LEU A 47 -18.15 -9.85 16.41
N ALA A 48 -18.57 -10.95 15.78
CA ALA A 48 -19.32 -10.91 14.52
C ALA A 48 -20.55 -9.99 14.58
N GLU A 49 -21.13 -9.78 15.77
CA GLU A 49 -22.22 -8.81 15.96
C GLU A 49 -21.82 -7.36 15.57
N MET A 50 -20.53 -7.02 15.61
CA MET A 50 -20.02 -5.72 15.15
C MET A 50 -20.23 -5.49 13.66
N LEU A 51 -20.30 -6.55 12.85
CA LEU A 51 -20.60 -6.44 11.42
C LEU A 51 -21.91 -5.69 11.19
N LYS A 52 -22.89 -5.87 12.09
CA LYS A 52 -24.18 -5.16 12.01
C LYS A 52 -24.00 -3.64 12.13
N GLN A 53 -23.00 -3.15 12.88
CA GLN A 53 -22.74 -1.71 13.03
C GLN A 53 -22.09 -1.13 11.77
N ILE A 54 -21.11 -1.80 11.18
CA ILE A 54 -20.50 -1.36 9.91
C ILE A 54 -21.56 -1.28 8.80
N ILE A 55 -22.46 -2.26 8.73
CA ILE A 55 -23.56 -2.25 7.75
C ILE A 55 -24.45 -1.02 7.93
N ARG A 56 -24.77 -0.66 9.19
CA ARG A 56 -25.58 0.52 9.52
C ARG A 56 -24.87 1.80 9.09
N HIS A 57 -23.61 1.97 9.47
CA HIS A 57 -22.82 3.14 9.07
C HIS A 57 -22.68 3.23 7.55
N ALA A 58 -22.41 2.11 6.86
CA ALA A 58 -22.31 2.08 5.41
C ALA A 58 -23.61 2.46 4.67
N LYS A 59 -24.78 2.40 5.31
CA LYS A 59 -26.04 2.92 4.75
C LYS A 59 -26.11 4.45 4.76
N GLN A 60 -25.36 5.10 5.65
CA GLN A 60 -25.30 6.56 5.77
C GLN A 60 -24.48 7.23 4.66
N PHE A 61 -23.72 6.45 3.88
CA PHE A 61 -22.97 6.95 2.71
C PHE A 61 -23.79 6.70 1.43
N PRO A 62 -24.54 7.69 0.90
CA PRO A 62 -25.38 7.51 -0.29
C PRO A 62 -24.57 7.41 -1.58
N LYS A 63 -25.17 6.90 -2.67
CA LYS A 63 -24.52 6.81 -4.00
C LYS A 63 -24.26 8.20 -4.62
N SER A 64 -25.10 9.17 -4.27
CA SER A 64 -25.06 10.56 -4.73
C SER A 64 -25.59 11.45 -3.62
N GLY A 65 -25.09 12.68 -3.52
CA GLY A 65 -25.41 13.62 -2.47
C GLY A 65 -24.39 13.59 -1.32
N LYS A 66 -23.85 14.76 -0.99
CA LYS A 66 -22.84 14.95 0.06
C LYS A 66 -23.54 15.27 1.37
N LYS A 67 -23.84 14.26 2.17
CA LYS A 67 -24.19 14.49 3.58
C LYS A 67 -22.98 14.15 4.43
N PRO A 68 -22.38 15.11 5.14
CA PRO A 68 -21.34 14.79 6.11
C PRO A 68 -21.93 13.85 7.16
N LEU A 69 -21.14 12.86 7.56
CA LEU A 69 -21.52 11.96 8.64
C LEU A 69 -21.68 12.80 9.92
N VAL A 70 -22.71 12.51 10.72
CA VAL A 70 -22.85 13.17 12.02
C VAL A 70 -21.65 12.78 12.88
N GLN A 71 -21.05 13.74 13.57
CA GLN A 71 -19.81 13.53 14.34
C GLN A 71 -19.89 12.33 15.31
N ILE A 72 -21.04 12.14 15.95
CA ILE A 72 -21.29 11.00 16.84
C ILE A 72 -21.19 9.65 16.10
N ASP A 73 -21.73 9.59 14.88
CA ASP A 73 -21.67 8.38 14.04
C ASP A 73 -20.26 8.13 13.52
N GLU A 74 -19.50 9.19 13.21
CA GLU A 74 -18.10 9.09 12.80
C GLU A 74 -17.21 8.52 13.91
N LEU A 75 -17.39 9.00 15.15
CA LEU A 75 -16.68 8.47 16.30
C LEU A 75 -17.03 7.00 16.56
N ALA A 76 -18.31 6.64 16.47
CA ALA A 76 -18.76 5.25 16.65
C ALA A 76 -18.20 4.32 15.57
N LEU A 77 -18.18 4.76 14.30
CA LEU A 77 -17.56 4.02 13.21
C LEU A 77 -16.05 3.87 13.44
N THR A 78 -15.38 4.95 13.82
CA THR A 78 -13.93 4.96 14.12
C THR A 78 -13.57 3.97 15.22
N ASP A 79 -14.32 3.94 16.33
CA ASP A 79 -14.08 3.00 17.43
C ASP A 79 -14.29 1.55 16.98
N THR A 80 -15.28 1.30 16.10
CA THR A 80 -15.52 -0.02 15.50
C THR A 80 -14.35 -0.46 14.62
N LEU A 81 -13.83 0.44 13.77
CA LEU A 81 -12.69 0.18 12.89
C LEU A 81 -11.42 -0.13 13.70
N LYS A 82 -11.11 0.68 14.72
CA LYS A 82 -9.96 0.44 15.61
C LYS A 82 -10.00 -0.94 16.26
N LEU A 83 -11.19 -1.36 16.72
CA LEU A 83 -11.33 -2.68 17.31
C LEU A 83 -11.11 -3.80 16.29
N ILE A 84 -11.70 -3.70 15.08
CA ILE A 84 -11.49 -4.68 14.01
C ILE A 84 -10.01 -4.80 13.66
N PHE A 85 -9.34 -3.67 13.48
CA PHE A 85 -7.91 -3.63 13.20
C PHE A 85 -7.10 -4.31 14.32
N ASN A 86 -7.31 -3.92 15.58
CA ASN A 86 -6.56 -4.46 16.70
C ASN A 86 -6.79 -5.97 16.87
N VAL A 87 -8.05 -6.44 16.76
CA VAL A 87 -8.37 -7.86 16.88
C VAL A 87 -7.79 -8.65 15.72
N SER A 88 -7.95 -8.17 14.48
CA SER A 88 -7.44 -8.89 13.28
C SER A 88 -5.92 -8.93 13.25
N LYS A 89 -5.26 -7.86 13.69
CA LYS A 89 -3.80 -7.79 13.78
C LYS A 89 -3.23 -8.71 14.85
N VAL A 90 -3.87 -8.79 16.01
CA VAL A 90 -3.40 -9.62 17.14
C VAL A 90 -3.80 -11.09 16.96
N TYR A 91 -4.97 -11.35 16.38
CA TYR A 91 -5.51 -12.69 16.14
C TYR A 91 -5.81 -12.90 14.66
N PRO A 92 -4.81 -13.26 13.84
CA PRO A 92 -5.00 -13.50 12.42
C PRO A 92 -6.08 -14.55 12.11
N ASP A 93 -6.31 -15.53 13.00
CA ASP A 93 -7.36 -16.53 12.83
C ASP A 93 -8.78 -15.96 12.96
N LEU A 94 -8.94 -14.83 13.67
CA LEU A 94 -10.22 -14.14 13.77
C LEU A 94 -10.47 -13.17 12.61
N SER A 95 -9.47 -12.86 11.78
CA SER A 95 -9.62 -11.93 10.64
C SER A 95 -10.75 -12.35 9.69
N ALA A 96 -10.91 -13.66 9.45
CA ALA A 96 -11.96 -14.23 8.62
C ALA A 96 -13.39 -13.96 9.17
N THR A 97 -13.52 -13.78 10.48
CA THR A 97 -14.79 -13.40 11.12
C THR A 97 -15.24 -12.01 10.69
N PHE A 98 -14.29 -11.14 10.34
CA PHE A 98 -14.55 -9.77 9.90
C PHE A 98 -14.63 -9.61 8.39
N SER A 99 -14.33 -10.63 7.59
CA SER A 99 -14.43 -10.58 6.12
C SER A 99 -15.79 -10.10 5.58
N PRO A 100 -16.95 -10.39 6.20
CA PRO A 100 -18.22 -9.83 5.75
C PRO A 100 -18.32 -8.29 5.84
N SER A 101 -17.40 -7.61 6.54
CA SER A 101 -17.32 -6.15 6.58
C SER A 101 -16.65 -5.53 5.35
N ILE A 102 -15.83 -6.29 4.61
CA ILE A 102 -15.02 -5.81 3.48
C ILE A 102 -15.86 -5.06 2.43
N PRO A 103 -17.01 -5.58 1.93
CA PRO A 103 -17.80 -4.87 0.93
C PRO A 103 -18.30 -3.50 1.43
N TYR A 104 -18.59 -3.39 2.72
CA TYR A 104 -19.08 -2.16 3.34
C TYR A 104 -17.95 -1.16 3.58
N ILE A 105 -16.75 -1.62 3.94
CA ILE A 105 -15.57 -0.76 4.05
C ILE A 105 -15.23 -0.15 2.68
N PHE A 106 -15.18 -0.95 1.60
CA PHE A 106 -14.99 -0.44 0.24
C PHE A 106 -16.11 0.52 -0.19
N LYS A 107 -17.36 0.23 0.17
CA LYS A 107 -18.48 1.14 -0.08
C LYS A 107 -18.28 2.50 0.61
N ILE A 108 -17.76 2.53 1.84
CA ILE A 108 -17.50 3.79 2.55
C ILE A 108 -16.32 4.53 1.88
N ILE A 109 -15.20 3.85 1.64
CA ILE A 109 -14.00 4.42 1.00
C ILE A 109 -14.33 5.00 -0.38
N SER A 110 -15.07 4.28 -1.22
CA SER A 110 -15.45 4.75 -2.56
C SER A 110 -16.31 6.01 -2.56
N ARG A 111 -17.02 6.30 -1.45
CA ARG A 111 -18.00 7.39 -1.36
C ARG A 111 -17.54 8.57 -0.52
N ILE A 112 -16.55 8.38 0.36
CA ILE A 112 -16.02 9.48 1.17
C ILE A 112 -15.17 10.42 0.30
N ASP A 113 -15.32 11.72 0.52
CA ASP A 113 -14.40 12.71 -0.06
C ASP A 113 -13.00 12.47 0.52
N ILE A 114 -11.96 12.61 -0.31
CA ILE A 114 -10.57 12.44 0.14
C ILE A 114 -10.19 13.73 0.87
N PRO A 115 -9.90 13.70 2.19
CA PRO A 115 -9.51 14.90 2.91
C PRO A 115 -8.07 15.29 2.54
N PRO A 116 -7.64 16.54 2.82
CA PRO A 116 -6.27 17.00 2.50
C PRO A 116 -5.16 16.16 3.16
N LYS A 117 -5.48 15.52 4.27
CA LYS A 117 -4.63 14.56 5.00
C LYS A 117 -5.29 13.18 4.94
N PRO A 118 -5.16 12.46 3.80
CA PRO A 118 -5.96 11.28 3.51
C PRO A 118 -5.62 10.02 4.32
N LEU A 119 -4.47 9.99 4.97
CA LEU A 119 -4.04 8.87 5.83
C LEU A 119 -4.42 9.07 7.31
N ASP A 120 -5.05 10.20 7.64
CA ASP A 120 -5.53 10.51 8.98
C ASP A 120 -7.05 10.30 9.10
N GLY A 121 -7.56 10.40 10.33
CA GLY A 121 -8.99 10.36 10.61
C GLY A 121 -9.69 9.07 10.14
N LEU A 122 -10.96 9.19 9.77
CA LEU A 122 -11.79 8.06 9.37
C LEU A 122 -11.20 7.28 8.19
N LEU A 123 -10.68 7.97 7.17
CA LEU A 123 -10.12 7.31 5.98
C LEU A 123 -8.88 6.49 6.33
N GLY A 124 -7.97 7.01 7.15
CA GLY A 124 -6.83 6.26 7.67
C GLY A 124 -7.25 5.00 8.43
N TYR A 125 -8.27 5.08 9.29
CA TYR A 125 -8.77 3.90 10.02
C TYR A 125 -9.41 2.85 9.11
N LEU A 126 -10.08 3.25 8.02
CA LEU A 126 -10.62 2.34 7.02
C LEU A 126 -9.50 1.58 6.29
N LEU A 127 -8.43 2.29 5.90
CA LEU A 127 -7.26 1.70 5.23
C LEU A 127 -6.51 0.72 6.14
N ASN A 128 -6.33 1.09 7.42
CA ASN A 128 -5.73 0.20 8.42
C ASN A 128 -6.54 -1.10 8.56
N CYS A 129 -7.87 -1.01 8.58
CA CYS A 129 -8.71 -2.20 8.63
C CYS A 129 -8.48 -3.09 7.40
N LEU A 130 -8.55 -2.54 6.19
CA LEU A 130 -8.34 -3.32 4.97
C LEU A 130 -7.00 -4.06 4.96
N SER A 131 -5.95 -3.46 5.50
CA SER A 131 -4.61 -4.07 5.53
C SER A 131 -4.49 -5.27 6.48
N THR A 132 -5.51 -5.58 7.28
CA THR A 132 -5.49 -6.71 8.24
C THR A 132 -6.61 -7.73 7.99
N LEU A 133 -7.50 -7.46 7.04
CA LEU A 133 -8.59 -8.35 6.68
C LEU A 133 -8.16 -9.34 5.59
N ASP A 134 -8.78 -10.52 5.57
CA ASP A 134 -8.55 -11.57 4.56
C ASP A 134 -9.23 -11.18 3.24
N LEU A 135 -8.57 -10.30 2.48
CA LEU A 135 -9.01 -9.85 1.15
C LEU A 135 -8.94 -10.98 0.12
N GLU A 136 -8.03 -11.94 0.31
CA GLU A 136 -7.88 -13.10 -0.56
C GLU A 136 -9.01 -14.12 -0.37
N ASN A 137 -9.81 -13.95 0.68
CA ASN A 137 -10.89 -14.84 1.08
C ASN A 137 -10.43 -16.30 1.25
N LYS A 138 -9.20 -16.52 1.73
CA LYS A 138 -8.60 -17.86 1.92
C LYS A 138 -9.37 -18.70 2.93
N LYS A 139 -9.95 -18.06 3.96
CA LYS A 139 -10.65 -18.74 5.08
C LYS A 139 -12.16 -18.42 5.13
N GLY A 140 -12.68 -17.60 4.22
CA GLY A 140 -14.05 -17.09 4.27
C GLY A 140 -15.06 -17.85 3.39
N LYS A 141 -16.36 -17.59 3.60
CA LYS A 141 -17.41 -18.04 2.69
C LYS A 141 -17.28 -17.30 1.35
N HIS A 142 -17.63 -17.93 0.24
CA HIS A 142 -17.65 -17.27 -1.06
C HIS A 142 -18.56 -16.03 -1.02
N PHE A 143 -18.02 -14.87 -1.43
CA PHE A 143 -18.84 -13.71 -1.72
C PHE A 143 -19.65 -13.97 -3.01
N GLU A 144 -20.91 -13.54 -3.07
CA GLU A 144 -21.74 -13.63 -4.30
C GLU A 144 -21.11 -12.87 -5.48
N SER A 145 -20.39 -11.79 -5.19
CA SER A 145 -19.60 -11.00 -6.14
C SER A 145 -18.32 -10.52 -5.47
N SER A 146 -17.20 -10.43 -6.19
CA SER A 146 -15.93 -9.93 -5.62
C SER A 146 -16.12 -8.53 -5.03
N PRO A 147 -15.92 -8.34 -3.71
CA PRO A 147 -16.06 -7.02 -3.10
C PRO A 147 -14.95 -6.06 -3.52
N ILE A 148 -13.80 -6.61 -3.95
CA ILE A 148 -12.64 -5.88 -4.44
C ILE A 148 -12.87 -5.44 -5.90
N PHE A 149 -13.41 -6.33 -6.74
CA PHE A 149 -13.65 -6.10 -8.17
C PHE A 149 -15.14 -6.25 -8.49
N PRO A 150 -15.97 -5.24 -8.16
CA PRO A 150 -17.41 -5.35 -8.35
C PRO A 150 -17.78 -5.32 -9.85
N THR A 151 -18.86 -6.00 -10.20
CA THR A 151 -19.27 -6.21 -11.61
C THR A 151 -19.64 -4.93 -12.36
N PHE A 152 -20.10 -3.89 -11.66
CA PHE A 152 -20.49 -2.62 -12.28
C PHE A 152 -19.27 -1.77 -12.70
N ASN A 153 -18.14 -1.91 -12.01
CA ASN A 153 -16.87 -1.26 -12.34
C ASN A 153 -15.76 -1.99 -11.57
N GLN A 154 -15.00 -2.83 -12.25
CA GLN A 154 -13.96 -3.63 -11.62
C GLN A 154 -12.80 -2.77 -11.07
N ASN A 155 -12.60 -1.56 -11.58
CA ASN A 155 -11.47 -0.70 -11.21
C ASN A 155 -11.81 0.32 -10.11
N CYS A 156 -13.08 0.51 -9.73
CA CYS A 156 -13.48 1.65 -8.90
C CYS A 156 -12.78 1.73 -7.52
N ASN A 157 -12.53 0.57 -6.90
CA ASN A 157 -11.85 0.52 -5.61
C ASN A 157 -10.36 0.83 -5.77
N VAL A 158 -9.73 0.27 -6.80
CA VAL A 158 -8.33 0.51 -7.17
C VAL A 158 -8.11 1.99 -7.49
N ASP A 159 -8.96 2.58 -8.34
CA ASP A 159 -8.92 4.01 -8.68
C ASP A 159 -8.93 4.89 -7.42
N LYS A 160 -9.84 4.59 -6.50
CA LYS A 160 -9.97 5.37 -5.27
C LYS A 160 -8.73 5.23 -4.38
N LEU A 161 -8.22 4.01 -4.20
CA LEU A 161 -7.03 3.76 -3.36
C LEU A 161 -5.77 4.37 -3.96
N ILE A 162 -5.59 4.31 -5.28
CA ILE A 162 -4.45 4.94 -5.96
C ILE A 162 -4.54 6.47 -5.90
N ASN A 163 -5.73 7.05 -6.07
CA ASN A 163 -5.93 8.49 -5.88
C ASN A 163 -5.64 8.95 -4.44
N ILE A 164 -6.02 8.14 -3.45
CA ILE A 164 -5.65 8.36 -2.04
C ILE A 164 -4.12 8.33 -1.88
N LEU A 165 -3.44 7.38 -2.53
CA LEU A 165 -1.98 7.27 -2.48
C LEU A 165 -1.31 8.49 -3.12
N ASP A 166 -1.78 8.94 -4.28
CA ASP A 166 -1.24 10.11 -4.99
C ASP A 166 -1.37 11.40 -4.16
N GLN A 167 -2.54 11.61 -3.57
CA GLN A 167 -2.75 12.73 -2.67
C GLN A 167 -1.92 12.60 -1.39
N ALA A 168 -1.77 11.40 -0.83
CA ALA A 168 -0.95 11.17 0.35
C ALA A 168 0.53 11.50 0.09
N VAL A 169 1.09 10.99 -1.00
CA VAL A 169 2.49 11.23 -1.38
C VAL A 169 2.78 12.71 -1.61
N SER A 170 1.77 13.49 -2.00
CA SER A 170 1.88 14.94 -2.16
C SER A 170 1.64 15.73 -0.86
N ALA A 171 0.89 15.16 0.09
CA ALA A 171 0.44 15.86 1.31
C ALA A 171 1.28 15.59 2.57
N TYR A 172 2.08 14.52 2.59
CA TYR A 172 2.88 14.10 3.76
C TYR A 172 4.37 14.08 3.42
N ASP A 173 5.21 14.30 4.44
CA ASP A 173 6.65 14.08 4.30
C ASP A 173 6.99 12.58 4.37
N ALA A 174 8.24 12.23 4.07
CA ALA A 174 8.69 10.85 4.04
C ALA A 174 8.62 10.15 5.41
N GLN A 175 8.77 10.88 6.52
CA GLN A 175 8.67 10.32 7.87
C GLN A 175 7.24 9.93 8.21
N ASP A 176 6.29 10.82 7.94
CA ASP A 176 4.87 10.56 8.12
C ASP A 176 4.42 9.41 7.23
N LEU A 177 4.83 9.40 5.95
CA LEU A 177 4.49 8.31 5.02
C LEU A 177 5.05 6.97 5.49
N ALA A 178 6.28 6.94 6.01
CA ALA A 178 6.87 5.74 6.56
C ALA A 178 6.04 5.13 7.70
N THR A 179 5.29 5.94 8.45
CA THR A 179 4.44 5.42 9.54
C THR A 179 3.01 5.15 9.10
N LYS A 180 2.45 5.95 8.17
CA LYS A 180 1.02 5.96 7.85
C LYS A 180 0.65 5.30 6.50
N ALA A 181 1.56 5.26 5.53
CA ALA A 181 1.24 4.79 4.17
C ALA A 181 1.32 3.26 4.01
N ILE A 182 2.02 2.58 4.93
CA ILE A 182 2.26 1.13 4.87
C ILE A 182 0.96 0.31 4.71
N PRO A 183 -0.14 0.59 5.46
CA PRO A 183 -1.39 -0.14 5.30
C PRO A 183 -2.02 -0.01 3.91
N LEU A 184 -1.92 1.17 3.29
CA LEU A 184 -2.41 1.42 1.94
C LEU A 184 -1.57 0.69 0.90
N LEU A 185 -0.24 0.77 0.98
CA LEU A 185 0.68 0.07 0.09
C LEU A 185 0.48 -1.45 0.17
N HIS A 186 0.39 -2.00 1.39
CA HIS A 186 0.12 -3.41 1.59
C HIS A 186 -1.24 -3.83 1.03
N THR A 187 -2.29 -3.02 1.23
CA THR A 187 -3.61 -3.27 0.65
C THR A 187 -3.56 -3.32 -0.88
N LEU A 188 -2.82 -2.41 -1.53
CA LEU A 188 -2.64 -2.39 -2.98
C LEU A 188 -1.91 -3.64 -3.48
N VAL A 189 -0.85 -4.08 -2.78
CA VAL A 189 -0.14 -5.34 -3.07
C VAL A 189 -1.12 -6.52 -3.02
N THR A 190 -1.84 -6.68 -1.91
CA THR A 190 -2.79 -7.79 -1.72
C THR A 190 -3.89 -7.77 -2.77
N ILE A 191 -4.43 -6.60 -3.13
CA ILE A 191 -5.43 -6.45 -4.19
C ILE A 191 -4.85 -6.89 -5.54
N TYR A 192 -3.63 -6.50 -5.88
CA TYR A 192 -3.00 -6.85 -7.15
C TYR A 192 -2.78 -8.36 -7.31
N GLU A 193 -2.35 -9.04 -6.24
CA GLU A 193 -2.12 -10.50 -6.24
C GLU A 193 -3.40 -11.27 -6.61
N VAL A 194 -4.56 -10.81 -6.15
CA VAL A 194 -5.87 -11.42 -6.44
C VAL A 194 -6.61 -10.79 -7.61
N ALA A 195 -6.02 -9.80 -8.29
CA ALA A 195 -6.64 -9.09 -9.38
C ALA A 195 -6.77 -9.98 -10.65
N PRO A 196 -7.93 -9.92 -11.35
CA PRO A 196 -8.02 -10.45 -12.70
C PRO A 196 -7.19 -9.61 -13.68
N ASP A 197 -6.92 -10.14 -14.88
CA ASP A 197 -5.99 -9.54 -15.84
C ASP A 197 -6.32 -8.07 -16.21
N GLY A 198 -7.60 -7.72 -16.29
CA GLY A 198 -8.04 -6.35 -16.59
C GLY A 198 -7.59 -5.35 -15.53
N PRO A 199 -8.09 -5.43 -14.29
CA PRO A 199 -7.62 -4.59 -13.17
C PRO A 199 -6.11 -4.68 -12.93
N ARG A 200 -5.48 -5.84 -13.16
CA ARG A 200 -4.03 -6.01 -13.01
C ARG A 200 -3.25 -5.11 -13.97
N LYS A 201 -3.55 -5.17 -15.28
CA LYS A 201 -2.94 -4.30 -16.29
C LYS A 201 -3.24 -2.82 -16.04
N TYR A 202 -4.44 -2.53 -15.56
CA TYR A 202 -4.84 -1.18 -15.22
C TYR A 202 -4.04 -0.61 -14.02
N MET A 203 -3.77 -1.42 -12.99
CA MET A 203 -2.88 -1.04 -11.89
C MET A 203 -1.43 -0.80 -12.35
N GLN A 204 -0.91 -1.66 -13.23
CA GLN A 204 0.42 -1.47 -13.82
C GLN A 204 0.50 -0.13 -14.55
N TRP A 205 -0.49 0.18 -15.37
CA TRP A 205 -0.61 1.43 -16.11
C TRP A 205 -0.60 2.67 -15.19
N LEU A 206 -1.27 2.62 -14.05
CA LEU A 206 -1.34 3.75 -13.11
C LEU A 206 -0.10 3.92 -12.20
N LEU A 207 0.63 2.84 -11.92
CA LEU A 207 1.66 2.83 -10.87
C LEU A 207 3.10 2.66 -11.38
N LEU A 208 3.29 2.08 -12.57
CA LEU A 208 4.61 1.96 -13.19
C LEU A 208 4.91 3.18 -14.07
N PRO A 209 6.19 3.50 -14.32
CA PRO A 209 6.55 4.59 -15.22
C PRO A 209 6.05 4.36 -16.65
N GLU A 210 5.49 5.42 -17.24
CA GLU A 210 5.07 5.42 -18.65
C GLU A 210 6.15 6.02 -19.56
N ASP A 211 5.96 5.94 -20.88
CA ASP A 211 6.88 6.55 -21.85
C ASP A 211 7.06 8.06 -21.65
N SER A 212 6.03 8.76 -21.13
CA SER A 212 6.15 10.18 -20.79
C SER A 212 7.14 10.44 -19.65
N ASP A 213 7.32 9.50 -18.73
CA ASP A 213 8.29 9.60 -17.63
C ASP A 213 9.72 9.47 -18.14
N ARG A 214 9.93 8.78 -19.26
CA ARG A 214 11.25 8.52 -19.86
C ARG A 214 11.82 9.70 -20.65
N LYS A 215 11.14 10.86 -20.65
CA LYS A 215 11.69 12.12 -21.21
C LYS A 215 12.81 12.71 -20.33
N GLN A 216 12.89 12.27 -19.09
CA GLN A 216 13.93 12.61 -18.13
C GLN A 216 14.34 11.34 -17.37
N PRO A 217 15.40 11.36 -16.55
CA PRO A 217 15.73 10.21 -15.72
C PRO A 217 14.52 9.81 -14.86
N ILE A 218 14.26 8.51 -14.79
CA ILE A 218 13.16 7.95 -13.98
C ILE A 218 13.27 8.49 -12.55
N GLY A 219 12.12 8.73 -11.91
CA GLY A 219 12.09 9.32 -10.58
C GLY A 219 12.24 10.85 -10.56
N LYS A 220 12.42 11.54 -11.69
CA LYS A 220 12.47 13.03 -11.71
C LYS A 220 11.16 13.71 -12.12
N SER A 221 10.20 12.97 -12.68
CA SER A 221 8.88 13.54 -13.03
C SER A 221 7.97 13.73 -11.82
N ASP A 222 6.87 14.45 -12.01
CA ASP A 222 5.86 14.67 -10.97
C ASP A 222 4.75 13.59 -10.93
N THR A 223 4.92 12.51 -11.69
CA THR A 223 4.01 11.37 -11.67
C THR A 223 4.09 10.59 -10.36
N LEU A 224 3.03 9.86 -10.03
CA LEU A 224 2.98 9.01 -8.85
C LEU A 224 4.10 7.98 -8.85
N SER A 225 4.36 7.32 -9.97
CA SER A 225 5.44 6.35 -10.15
C SER A 225 6.79 6.96 -9.76
N SER A 226 7.13 8.14 -10.29
CA SER A 226 8.37 8.85 -9.96
C SER A 226 8.44 9.30 -8.51
N LYS A 227 7.33 9.79 -7.94
CA LYS A 227 7.28 10.16 -6.51
C LYS A 227 7.55 8.95 -5.61
N LEU A 228 6.94 7.80 -5.90
CA LEU A 228 7.17 6.55 -5.16
C LEU A 228 8.62 6.07 -5.30
N LEU A 229 9.19 6.12 -6.49
CA LEU A 229 10.60 5.76 -6.71
C LEU A 229 11.54 6.66 -5.91
N ARG A 230 11.32 7.99 -5.87
CA ARG A 230 12.08 8.88 -4.98
C ARG A 230 11.90 8.50 -3.52
N LEU A 231 10.68 8.26 -3.05
CA LEU A 231 10.42 7.84 -1.67
C LEU A 231 11.19 6.55 -1.32
N SER A 232 11.39 5.64 -2.26
CA SER A 232 12.16 4.42 -2.05
C SER A 232 13.67 4.63 -1.82
N THR A 233 14.18 5.83 -2.13
CA THR A 233 15.58 6.24 -1.89
C THR A 233 15.77 6.99 -0.58
N THR A 234 14.69 7.22 0.18
CA THR A 234 14.76 7.85 1.51
C THR A 234 15.31 6.88 2.57
N PRO A 235 15.82 7.37 3.72
CA PRO A 235 16.41 6.51 4.75
C PRO A 235 15.39 5.64 5.52
N TYR A 236 14.09 5.77 5.23
CA TYR A 236 13.02 5.05 5.94
C TYR A 236 12.84 3.65 5.38
N GLN A 237 13.49 2.67 6.02
CA GLN A 237 13.59 1.31 5.50
C GLN A 237 12.24 0.60 5.32
N ASN A 238 11.28 0.82 6.22
CA ASN A 238 9.94 0.25 6.11
C ASN A 238 9.16 0.79 4.91
N LEU A 239 9.29 2.08 4.61
CA LEU A 239 8.69 2.68 3.41
C LEU A 239 9.35 2.13 2.14
N LYS A 240 10.69 2.03 2.14
CA LYS A 240 11.44 1.42 1.04
C LYS A 240 11.01 -0.02 0.78
N ILE A 241 10.87 -0.85 1.83
CA ILE A 241 10.43 -2.25 1.69
C ILE A 241 9.01 -2.32 1.12
N ALA A 242 8.08 -1.50 1.61
CA ALA A 242 6.70 -1.50 1.13
C ALA A 242 6.58 -1.06 -0.34
N ILE A 243 7.33 -0.03 -0.75
CA ILE A 243 7.38 0.40 -2.16
C ILE A 243 8.08 -0.65 -3.02
N SER A 244 9.16 -1.25 -2.53
CA SER A 244 9.87 -2.36 -3.19
C SER A 244 8.94 -3.53 -3.48
N GLU A 245 8.12 -3.92 -2.49
CA GLU A 245 7.15 -4.99 -2.65
C GLU A 245 6.09 -4.66 -3.69
N LEU A 246 5.52 -3.45 -3.64
CA LEU A 246 4.55 -3.01 -4.65
C LEU A 246 5.14 -3.04 -6.06
N MET A 247 6.32 -2.45 -6.28
CA MET A 247 6.95 -2.40 -7.60
C MET A 247 7.31 -3.80 -8.13
N PHE A 248 7.77 -4.68 -7.25
CA PHE A 248 8.15 -6.05 -7.62
C PHE A 248 6.92 -6.88 -8.02
N VAL A 249 5.83 -6.78 -7.26
CA VAL A 249 4.56 -7.46 -7.56
C VAL A 249 3.95 -6.94 -8.86
N LEU A 250 3.94 -5.61 -9.07
CA LEU A 250 3.53 -4.99 -10.34
C LEU A 250 4.37 -5.48 -11.53
N SER A 251 5.63 -5.83 -11.30
CA SER A 251 6.55 -6.35 -12.31
C SER A 251 6.51 -7.88 -12.44
N GLY A 252 5.48 -8.53 -11.90
CA GLY A 252 5.29 -9.98 -12.02
C GLY A 252 6.25 -10.80 -11.15
N LYS A 253 6.79 -10.21 -10.07
CA LYS A 253 7.80 -10.83 -9.19
C LYS A 253 9.05 -11.27 -9.95
N ASP A 254 9.42 -10.52 -10.98
CA ASP A 254 10.56 -10.80 -11.83
C ASP A 254 11.53 -9.61 -11.81
N ALA A 255 12.81 -9.90 -11.57
CA ALA A 255 13.86 -8.89 -11.42
C ALA A 255 14.18 -8.20 -12.75
N GLU A 256 14.07 -8.92 -13.86
CA GLU A 256 14.32 -8.39 -15.19
C GLU A 256 13.20 -7.41 -15.60
N ASN A 257 11.94 -7.80 -15.45
CA ASN A 257 10.78 -6.93 -15.68
C ASN A 257 10.80 -5.70 -14.78
N LEU A 258 11.17 -5.87 -13.50
CA LEU A 258 11.34 -4.73 -12.59
C LEU A 258 12.37 -3.76 -13.16
N THR A 259 13.54 -4.25 -13.55
CA THR A 259 14.62 -3.43 -14.11
C THR A 259 14.20 -2.71 -15.39
N LYS A 260 13.45 -3.38 -16.28
CA LYS A 260 12.87 -2.75 -17.49
C LYS A 260 11.89 -1.62 -17.15
N ASN A 261 11.05 -1.82 -16.14
CA ASN A 261 10.01 -0.88 -15.77
C ASN A 261 10.58 0.38 -15.09
N ILE A 262 11.52 0.24 -14.16
CA ILE A 262 11.97 1.36 -13.29
C ILE A 262 13.43 1.76 -13.46
N GLY A 263 14.17 1.11 -14.36
CA GLY A 263 15.60 1.33 -14.57
C GLY A 263 16.47 0.65 -13.51
N TYR A 264 17.73 0.38 -13.88
CA TYR A 264 18.66 -0.36 -13.04
C TYR A 264 18.96 0.34 -11.71
N GLY A 265 19.12 1.66 -11.70
CA GLY A 265 19.47 2.41 -10.48
C GLY A 265 18.48 2.17 -9.33
N PHE A 266 17.17 2.25 -9.60
CA PHE A 266 16.16 1.94 -8.58
C PHE A 266 16.04 0.43 -8.36
N ALA A 267 16.00 -0.38 -9.42
CA ALA A 267 15.81 -1.82 -9.30
C ALA A 267 16.88 -2.48 -8.43
N ALA A 268 18.16 -2.13 -8.61
CA ALA A 268 19.24 -2.64 -7.78
C ALA A 268 19.03 -2.34 -6.29
N GLY A 269 18.65 -1.10 -5.96
CA GLY A 269 18.38 -0.68 -4.58
C GLY A 269 17.16 -1.36 -3.95
N LEU A 270 16.12 -1.63 -4.74
CA LEU A 270 14.91 -2.34 -4.31
C LEU A 270 15.16 -3.85 -4.16
N LEU A 271 15.86 -4.49 -5.09
CA LEU A 271 16.21 -5.91 -5.04
C LEU A 271 17.15 -6.22 -3.87
N ALA A 272 18.16 -5.37 -3.64
CA ALA A 272 19.03 -5.48 -2.47
C ALA A 272 18.25 -5.47 -1.16
N SER A 273 17.22 -4.62 -1.05
CA SER A 273 16.37 -4.58 0.16
C SER A 273 15.53 -5.84 0.38
N ARG A 274 15.37 -6.69 -0.65
CA ARG A 274 14.65 -7.97 -0.59
C ARG A 274 15.59 -9.16 -0.43
N GLY A 275 16.92 -8.96 -0.40
CA GLY A 275 17.90 -10.04 -0.36
C GLY A 275 17.93 -10.89 -1.64
N VAL A 276 17.39 -10.36 -2.75
CA VAL A 276 17.50 -10.99 -4.07
C VAL A 276 18.84 -10.56 -4.66
N GLU A 277 19.66 -11.54 -5.08
CA GLU A 277 20.92 -11.26 -5.75
C GLU A 277 20.67 -10.38 -6.97
N ILE A 278 21.33 -9.23 -7.00
CA ILE A 278 21.36 -8.36 -8.17
C ILE A 278 22.10 -9.16 -9.26
N PRO A 279 21.56 -9.25 -10.49
CA PRO A 279 22.31 -9.84 -11.61
C PRO A 279 23.72 -9.24 -11.63
N GLN A 280 24.74 -10.11 -11.53
CA GLN A 280 26.13 -9.67 -11.37
C GLN A 280 26.51 -8.75 -12.54
N SER A 281 26.60 -7.47 -12.23
CA SER A 281 26.80 -6.32 -13.10
C SER A 281 25.71 -6.08 -14.17
N ALA A 282 25.12 -4.89 -14.13
CA ALA A 282 24.46 -4.27 -15.28
C ALA A 282 25.38 -4.05 -16.49
N SER A 283 26.63 -4.48 -16.43
CA SER A 283 27.54 -4.44 -17.58
C SER A 283 27.51 -5.78 -18.31
N GLU A 284 27.60 -6.91 -17.60
CA GLU A 284 27.64 -8.25 -18.20
C GLU A 284 26.25 -8.79 -18.55
N ALA A 285 25.21 -8.50 -17.75
CA ALA A 285 23.83 -8.86 -18.10
C ALA A 285 23.34 -8.10 -19.35
N PHE A 286 23.80 -6.87 -19.56
CA PHE A 286 23.48 -6.06 -20.74
C PHE A 286 24.35 -6.42 -21.96
N ALA A 287 25.60 -6.83 -21.74
CA ALA A 287 26.47 -7.31 -22.80
C ALA A 287 26.07 -8.70 -23.35
N THR A 288 25.39 -9.53 -22.55
CA THR A 288 25.01 -10.90 -22.93
C THR A 288 23.55 -11.07 -23.35
N ASN A 289 22.62 -10.21 -22.89
CA ASN A 289 21.19 -10.26 -23.21
C ASN A 289 20.66 -8.95 -23.85
N SER A 290 21.36 -8.44 -24.86
CA SER A 290 20.97 -7.23 -25.61
C SER A 290 19.58 -7.30 -26.27
N ASN A 291 18.99 -8.49 -26.40
CA ASN A 291 17.67 -8.68 -27.04
C ASN A 291 16.47 -8.46 -26.10
N SER A 292 16.66 -8.33 -24.78
CA SER A 292 15.54 -8.26 -23.85
C SER A 292 15.13 -6.84 -23.42
N PHE A 293 16.01 -5.86 -23.61
CA PHE A 293 15.78 -4.45 -23.28
C PHE A 293 15.53 -3.62 -24.53
N ASP A 294 14.73 -2.56 -24.39
CA ASP A 294 14.47 -1.61 -25.47
C ASP A 294 15.75 -0.82 -25.79
N PRO A 295 16.28 -0.92 -27.03
CA PRO A 295 17.51 -0.23 -27.41
C PRO A 295 17.39 1.30 -27.38
N GLU A 296 16.18 1.85 -27.37
CA GLU A 296 15.95 3.30 -27.30
C GLU A 296 16.06 3.87 -25.88
N ILE A 297 16.16 3.02 -24.85
CA ILE A 297 16.13 3.41 -23.45
C ILE A 297 17.50 3.21 -22.80
N ASN A 298 17.98 4.24 -22.11
CA ASN A 298 19.15 4.12 -21.24
C ASN A 298 18.81 3.21 -20.05
N PRO A 299 19.49 2.06 -19.90
CA PRO A 299 19.15 1.09 -18.87
C PRO A 299 19.48 1.54 -17.45
N ILE A 300 20.41 2.49 -17.29
CA ILE A 300 20.85 3.00 -16.00
C ILE A 300 19.84 4.02 -15.47
N THR A 301 19.50 5.02 -16.30
CA THR A 301 18.63 6.15 -15.93
C THR A 301 17.15 5.90 -16.20
N GLY A 302 16.84 4.94 -17.08
CA GLY A 302 15.50 4.67 -17.61
C GLY A 302 14.98 5.73 -18.59
N GLN A 303 15.81 6.73 -18.94
CA GLN A 303 15.49 7.81 -19.88
C GLN A 303 15.66 7.34 -21.32
N ARG A 304 14.91 7.90 -22.28
CA ARG A 304 15.16 7.67 -23.71
C ARG A 304 16.45 8.37 -24.16
N TRP A 305 17.27 7.68 -24.94
CA TRP A 305 18.56 8.18 -25.40
C TRP A 305 18.43 9.49 -26.21
N ASP A 306 17.36 9.64 -26.98
CA ASP A 306 17.10 10.85 -27.78
C ASP A 306 16.68 12.07 -26.95
N ALA A 307 16.26 11.87 -25.70
CA ALA A 307 15.90 12.92 -24.76
C ALA A 307 17.07 13.28 -23.83
N GLU A 308 18.16 12.52 -23.84
CA GLU A 308 19.35 12.84 -23.04
C GLU A 308 20.05 14.07 -23.60
N LYS A 309 20.54 14.92 -22.70
CA LYS A 309 21.36 16.07 -23.10
C LYS A 309 22.68 15.53 -23.64
N GLN A 310 22.94 15.77 -24.92
CA GLN A 310 24.25 15.48 -25.49
C GLN A 310 25.31 16.33 -24.78
N ASP A 311 26.40 15.68 -24.39
CA ASP A 311 27.55 16.39 -23.84
C ASP A 311 28.18 17.24 -24.94
N THR A 312 28.04 18.56 -24.82
CA THR A 312 28.65 19.54 -25.72
C THR A 312 30.03 19.99 -25.24
N GLY A 313 30.54 19.38 -24.15
CA GLY A 313 31.86 19.65 -23.61
C GLY A 313 32.99 19.13 -24.52
N PRO A 314 34.21 19.68 -24.38
CA PRO A 314 35.37 19.09 -25.04
C PRO A 314 35.57 17.64 -24.55
N PRO A 315 35.99 16.71 -25.42
CA PRO A 315 36.24 15.34 -25.01
C PRO A 315 37.32 15.31 -23.93
N MET A 316 37.02 14.63 -22.83
CA MET A 316 37.92 14.53 -21.67
C MET A 316 39.29 13.97 -22.10
N SER A 317 40.37 14.61 -21.65
CA SER A 317 41.74 14.17 -21.93
C SER A 317 42.05 12.83 -21.25
N ARG A 318 43.10 12.14 -21.70
CA ARG A 318 43.48 10.85 -21.12
C ARG A 318 43.82 10.95 -19.63
N GLU A 319 44.51 12.02 -19.23
CA GLU A 319 44.89 12.25 -17.83
C GLU A 319 43.66 12.55 -16.95
N GLU A 320 42.68 13.28 -17.48
CA GLU A 320 41.41 13.53 -16.78
C GLU A 320 40.57 12.25 -16.65
N LYS A 321 40.55 11.39 -17.67
CA LYS A 321 39.90 10.08 -17.60
C LYS A 321 40.53 9.19 -16.55
N GLU A 322 41.87 9.17 -16.46
CA GLU A 322 42.60 8.41 -15.46
C GLU A 322 42.29 8.92 -14.04
N ARG A 323 42.28 10.24 -13.83
CA ARG A 323 41.87 10.84 -12.54
C ARG A 323 40.41 10.57 -12.18
N GLU A 324 39.49 10.60 -13.15
CA GLU A 324 38.08 10.30 -12.89
C GLU A 324 37.87 8.81 -12.57
N ALA A 325 38.58 7.92 -13.26
CA ALA A 325 38.58 6.49 -12.96
C ALA A 325 39.10 6.19 -11.54
N GLU A 326 40.21 6.82 -11.12
CA GLU A 326 40.72 6.72 -9.74
C GLU A 326 39.70 7.21 -8.72
N ARG A 327 39.04 8.36 -9.00
CA ARG A 327 37.99 8.90 -8.13
C ARG A 327 36.80 7.95 -7.99
N LEU A 328 36.36 7.35 -9.11
CA LEU A 328 35.28 6.37 -9.11
C LEU A 328 35.67 5.09 -8.36
N PHE A 329 36.89 4.61 -8.53
CA PHE A 329 37.40 3.44 -7.82
C PHE A 329 37.32 3.62 -6.29
N VAL A 330 37.76 4.78 -5.78
CA VAL A 330 37.67 5.11 -4.34
C VAL A 330 36.21 5.14 -3.84
N LEU A 331 35.25 5.49 -4.69
CA LEU A 331 33.82 5.51 -4.33
C LEU A 331 33.22 4.10 -4.20
N PHE A 332 33.78 3.09 -4.87
CA PHE A 332 33.30 1.70 -4.80
C PHE A 332 33.88 0.91 -3.61
N GLU A 333 35.02 1.33 -3.04
CA GLU A 333 35.63 0.69 -1.87
C GLU A 333 35.00 1.08 -0.53
N ARG A 334 33.99 1.95 -0.52
CA ARG A 334 33.40 2.56 0.68
C ARG A 334 31.97 2.08 0.97
#